data_AF-A0A918UVG2-F1
#
_entry.id   AF-A0A918UVG2-F1
#
_cell.length_a   1.000
_cell.length_b   1.000
_cell.length_c   1.000
_cell.angle_alpha   90.00
_cell.angle_beta   90.00
_cell.angle_gamma   90.00
#
_symmetry.space_group_name_H-M   'P 1'
#
loop_
_entity.id
_entity.type
_entity.pdbx_description
1 polymer ?
#
loop_
_entity_poly.entity_id
_entity_poly.type
_entity_poly.pdbx_seq_one_letter_code
_entity_poly.pdbx_strand_id
1 'polypeptide(L)'
;MWTPLVPAAAIPRRTDGCLPPVLAETGGYPDVFLLEAVPHSRAKAPTTYYYGEQFGEVLERVLTAPPAAQGRWLTAAADAVGDCRPVPRPPR
;
A
#
# COMPACT_ATOMS: atom_id res chain seq x y z
N MET A 1 -12.65 -17.78 -8.63
CA MET A 1 -12.89 -16.43 -8.10
C MET A 1 -11.73 -15.55 -8.55
N TRP A 2 -11.99 -14.51 -9.33
CA TRP A 2 -10.98 -13.60 -9.84
C TRP A 2 -10.76 -12.48 -8.82
N THR A 3 -9.55 -12.36 -8.27
CA THR A 3 -9.21 -11.27 -7.35
C THR A 3 -8.92 -10.02 -8.16
N PRO A 4 -9.56 -8.87 -7.88
CA PRO A 4 -9.23 -7.63 -8.57
C PRO A 4 -7.77 -7.24 -8.25
N LEU A 5 -6.95 -7.15 -9.29
CA LEU A 5 -5.66 -6.47 -9.20
C LEU A 5 -5.91 -4.97 -9.30
N VAL A 6 -5.47 -4.21 -8.29
CA VAL A 6 -5.36 -2.76 -8.40
C VAL A 6 -3.98 -2.45 -9.00
N PRO A 7 -3.87 -1.99 -10.26
CA PRO A 7 -2.61 -1.53 -10.81
C PRO A 7 -2.16 -0.23 -10.11
N ALA A 8 -0.85 0.05 -10.06
CA ALA A 8 -0.32 1.28 -9.44
C ALA A 8 -0.99 2.56 -9.99
N ALA A 9 -1.28 2.57 -11.30
CA ALA A 9 -1.97 3.67 -11.98
C ALA A 9 -3.46 3.85 -11.59
N ALA A 10 -4.04 2.90 -10.85
CA ALA A 10 -5.40 2.96 -10.34
C ALA A 10 -5.48 3.34 -8.85
N ILE A 11 -4.34 3.62 -8.19
CA ILE A 11 -4.37 4.20 -6.85
C ILE A 11 -4.86 5.65 -7.01
N PRO A 12 -6.00 6.02 -6.43
CA PRO A 12 -6.51 7.38 -6.55
C PRO A 12 -5.50 8.34 -5.93
N ARG A 13 -5.30 9.50 -6.60
CA ARG A 13 -4.56 10.58 -5.96
C ARG A 13 -5.37 11.07 -4.78
N ARG A 14 -4.69 11.31 -3.67
CA ARG A 14 -5.31 11.96 -2.53
C ARG A 14 -5.71 13.40 -2.90
N THR A 15 -6.86 13.85 -2.41
CA THR A 15 -7.33 15.24 -2.60
C THR A 15 -6.36 16.25 -1.97
N ASP A 16 -6.23 17.41 -2.61
CA ASP A 16 -5.37 18.50 -2.13
C ASP A 16 -5.73 18.90 -0.69
N GLY A 17 -4.71 19.08 0.16
CA GLY A 17 -4.88 19.46 1.58
C GLY A 17 -4.96 18.29 2.56
N CYS A 18 -5.01 17.04 2.09
CA CYS A 18 -5.06 15.87 2.96
C CYS A 18 -3.65 15.29 3.21
N LEU A 19 -3.05 15.61 4.37
CA LEU A 19 -1.73 15.09 4.75
C LEU A 19 -1.73 13.55 4.96
N PRO A 20 -0.77 12.80 4.38
CA PRO A 20 -0.58 11.37 4.68
C PRO A 20 -0.42 11.11 6.17
N PRO A 21 -1.33 10.32 6.78
CA PRO A 21 -1.01 9.68 8.04
C PRO A 21 0.30 8.92 7.90
N VAL A 22 1.11 9.02 8.95
CA VAL A 22 2.35 8.26 9.04
C VAL A 22 2.02 6.90 9.65
N LEU A 23 2.45 5.82 8.99
CA LEU A 23 2.39 4.47 9.54
C LEU A 23 3.65 4.22 10.37
N ALA A 24 3.55 4.32 11.69
CA ALA A 24 4.66 4.00 12.61
C ALA A 24 5.22 2.59 12.36
N GLU A 25 4.35 1.63 12.01
CA GLU A 25 4.70 0.24 11.69
C GLU A 25 5.63 0.11 10.48
N THR A 26 5.71 1.13 9.61
CA THR A 26 6.60 1.14 8.44
C THR A 26 7.92 1.86 8.69
N GLY A 27 8.21 2.26 9.93
CA GLY A 27 9.38 3.10 10.24
C GLY A 27 9.14 4.58 9.96
N GLY A 28 7.89 5.02 9.96
CA GLY A 28 7.53 6.44 9.83
C GLY A 28 7.27 6.90 8.40
N TYR A 29 7.01 5.98 7.46
CA TYR A 29 6.65 6.37 6.09
C TYR A 29 5.17 6.76 5.99
N PRO A 30 4.83 7.62 5.02
CA PRO A 30 3.45 7.86 4.61
C PRO A 30 2.72 6.56 4.31
N ASP A 31 1.48 6.46 4.77
CA ASP A 31 0.65 5.27 4.58
C ASP A 31 0.43 4.88 3.11
N VAL A 32 0.35 5.89 2.24
CA VAL A 32 0.25 5.75 0.79
C VAL A 32 1.49 5.12 0.15
N PHE A 33 2.68 5.27 0.74
CA PHE A 33 3.91 4.67 0.17
C PHE A 33 3.84 3.14 0.18
N LEU A 34 3.26 2.55 1.22
CA LEU A 34 3.06 1.10 1.28
C LEU A 34 2.10 0.63 0.19
N LEU A 35 1.05 1.42 -0.09
CA LEU A 35 0.07 1.11 -1.13
C LEU A 35 0.69 1.15 -2.53
N GLU A 36 1.55 2.13 -2.81
CA GLU A 36 2.29 2.25 -4.07
C GLU A 36 3.34 1.15 -4.24
N ALA A 37 4.05 0.80 -3.16
CA ALA A 37 5.12 -0.19 -3.20
C ALA A 37 4.62 -1.58 -3.63
N VAL A 38 3.41 -2.00 -3.24
CA VAL A 38 2.87 -3.33 -3.54
C VAL A 38 2.78 -3.63 -5.05
N PRO A 39 2.09 -2.83 -5.89
CA PRO A 39 2.06 -3.07 -7.33
C PRO A 39 3.44 -2.90 -7.99
N HIS A 40 4.30 -2.00 -7.50
CA HIS A 40 5.67 -1.86 -8.00
C HIS A 40 6.51 -3.13 -7.76
N SER A 41 6.48 -3.68 -6.55
CA SER A 41 7.17 -4.91 -6.19
C SER A 41 6.63 -6.12 -6.96
N ARG A 42 5.31 -6.23 -7.13
CA ARG A 42 4.70 -7.29 -7.97
C ARG A 42 5.13 -7.21 -9.43
N ALA A 43 5.29 -6.00 -9.96
CA ALA A 43 5.76 -5.78 -11.33
C ALA A 43 7.28 -6.05 -11.49
N LYS A 44 7.99 -6.39 -10.41
CA LYS A 44 9.46 -6.44 -10.36
C LYS A 44 10.09 -5.17 -10.95
N ALA A 45 9.40 -4.04 -10.79
CA ALA A 45 9.89 -2.76 -11.26
C ALA A 45 11.16 -2.43 -10.45
N PRO A 46 12.25 -1.98 -11.08
CA PRO A 46 13.40 -1.52 -10.34
C PRO A 46 12.98 -0.35 -9.47
N THR A 47 12.94 -0.56 -8.15
CA THR A 47 12.69 0.52 -7.20
C THR A 47 14.02 1.19 -6.89
N THR A 48 14.14 2.47 -7.23
CA THR A 48 15.32 3.29 -6.89
C THR A 48 15.41 3.60 -5.39
N TYR A 49 14.43 3.15 -4.61
CA TYR A 49 14.29 3.45 -3.18
C TYR A 49 14.71 2.25 -2.33
N TYR A 50 15.69 2.48 -1.46
CA TYR A 50 15.98 1.58 -0.34
C TYR A 50 14.97 1.91 0.77
N TYR A 51 13.98 1.05 0.94
CA TYR A 51 13.07 1.15 2.07
C TYR A 51 13.81 0.61 3.31
N GLY A 52 13.76 1.32 4.43
CA GLY A 52 14.35 0.81 5.68
C GLY A 52 13.79 -0.56 6.06
N GLU A 53 14.53 -1.32 6.88
CA GLU A 53 14.20 -2.73 7.22
C GLU A 53 12.74 -2.91 7.67
N GLN A 54 12.23 -2.02 8.53
CA GLN A 54 10.85 -2.06 9.03
C GLN A 54 9.80 -1.94 7.91
N PHE A 55 10.05 -1.05 6.93
CA PHE A 55 9.16 -0.93 5.77
C PHE A 55 9.21 -2.19 4.91
N GLY A 56 10.42 -2.73 4.69
CA GLY A 56 10.62 -3.97 3.95
C GLY A 56 9.85 -5.15 4.55
N GLU A 57 9.88 -5.30 5.88
CA GLU A 57 9.12 -6.33 6.59
C GLU A 57 7.60 -6.16 6.40
N VAL A 58 7.08 -4.94 6.51
CA VAL A 58 5.65 -4.69 6.31
C VAL A 58 5.24 -4.98 4.87
N LEU A 59 6.04 -4.53 3.90
CA LEU A 59 5.81 -4.80 2.49
C LEU A 59 5.81 -6.30 2.22
N GLU A 60 6.78 -7.04 2.75
CA GLU A 60 6.86 -8.49 2.58
C GLU A 60 5.65 -9.20 3.18
N ARG A 61 5.15 -8.77 4.35
CA ARG A 61 3.89 -9.32 4.92
C ARG A 61 2.71 -9.10 3.97
N VAL A 62 2.60 -7.91 3.37
CA VAL A 62 1.52 -7.64 2.40
C VAL A 62 1.69 -8.49 1.13
N LEU A 63 2.92 -8.69 0.65
CA LEU A 63 3.22 -9.46 -0.55
C LEU A 63 2.98 -10.97 -0.37
N THR A 64 3.22 -11.49 0.84
CA THR A 64 3.07 -12.92 1.18
C THR A 64 1.68 -13.28 1.73
N ALA A 65 0.85 -12.28 2.05
CA ALA A 65 -0.53 -12.51 2.49
C ALA A 65 -1.38 -13.24 1.43
N PRO A 66 -2.43 -14.00 1.83
CA PRO A 66 -3.31 -14.66 0.88
C PRO A 66 -3.89 -13.68 -0.16
N PRO A 67 -3.97 -14.06 -1.46
CA PRO A 67 -4.37 -13.13 -2.52
C PRO A 67 -5.71 -12.41 -2.26
N ALA A 68 -6.67 -13.11 -1.66
CA ALA A 68 -7.97 -12.53 -1.29
C ALA A 68 -7.85 -11.47 -0.18
N ALA A 69 -6.97 -11.66 0.79
CA ALA A 69 -6.73 -10.68 1.86
C ALA A 69 -6.00 -9.45 1.30
N GLN A 70 -5.01 -9.68 0.44
CA GLN A 70 -4.26 -8.62 -0.23
C GLN A 70 -5.17 -7.78 -1.14
N GLY A 71 -6.03 -8.42 -1.94
CA GLY A 71 -7.00 -7.72 -2.79
C GLY A 71 -7.99 -6.88 -1.99
N ARG A 72 -8.56 -7.44 -0.91
CA ARG A 72 -9.45 -6.69 0.00
C ARG A 72 -8.75 -5.48 0.62
N TRP A 73 -7.51 -5.65 1.07
CA TRP A 73 -6.73 -4.55 1.63
C TRP A 73 -6.43 -3.48 0.59
N LEU A 74 -6.00 -3.85 -0.62
CA LEU A 74 -5.72 -2.90 -1.71
C LEU A 74 -6.95 -2.06 -2.07
N THR A 75 -8.12 -2.69 -2.19
CA THR A 75 -9.37 -1.97 -2.45
C THR A 75 -9.71 -1.00 -1.31
N ALA A 76 -9.70 -1.48 -0.06
CA ALA A 76 -10.01 -0.63 1.09
C ALA A 76 -9.01 0.52 1.28
N ALA A 77 -7.73 0.30 0.93
CA ALA A 77 -6.69 1.32 0.95
C ALA A 77 -6.89 2.38 -0.14
N ALA A 78 -7.23 1.97 -1.36
CA ALA A 78 -7.56 2.89 -2.44
C ALA A 78 -8.76 3.78 -2.08
N ASP A 79 -9.84 3.18 -1.56
CA ASP A 79 -11.02 3.92 -1.12
C ASP A 79 -10.68 4.92 0.01
N ALA A 80 -9.89 4.48 0.99
CA ALA A 80 -9.45 5.35 2.08
C ALA A 80 -8.65 6.56 1.56
N VAL A 81 -7.72 6.35 0.62
CA VAL A 81 -6.94 7.44 0.02
C VAL A 81 -7.84 8.41 -0.74
N GLY A 82 -8.80 7.91 -1.51
CA GLY A 82 -9.78 8.73 -2.24
C GLY A 82 -10.66 9.58 -1.32
N ASP A 83 -11.00 9.06 -0.14
CA ASP A 83 -11.84 9.72 0.86
C ASP A 83 -11.05 10.59 1.86
N CYS A 84 -9.75 10.79 1.66
CA CYS A 84 -8.88 11.46 2.64
C CYS A 84 -8.88 10.81 4.03
N ARG A 85 -9.06 9.50 4.09
CA ARG A 85 -9.00 8.70 5.32
C ARG A 85 -7.66 7.96 5.44
N PRO A 86 -7.25 7.57 6.66
CA PRO A 86 -6.09 6.73 6.85
C PRO A 86 -6.23 5.38 6.15
N VAL A 87 -5.15 4.92 5.50
CA VAL A 87 -5.06 3.57 4.93
C VAL A 87 -5.26 2.55 6.05
N PRO A 88 -6.09 1.51 5.84
CA PRO A 88 -6.29 0.47 6.84
C PRO A 88 -5.00 -0.31 7.08
N ARG A 89 -4.86 -0.87 8.28
CA ARG A 89 -3.69 -1.67 8.63
C ARG A 89 -3.46 -2.81 7.63
N PRO A 90 -2.19 -3.09 7.26
CA PRO A 90 -1.88 -4.18 6.37
C PRO A 90 -2.31 -5.53 6.95
N PRO A 91 -2.60 -6.52 6.10
CA PRO A 91 -2.81 -7.89 6.55
C PRO A 91 -1.62 -8.38 7.38
N ARG A 92 -1.93 -9.19 8.41
CA ARG A 92 -0.94 -9.86 9.25
C ARG A 92 -0.50 -11.17 8.64
#